data_AF-A0ABD2NGT5-F1
#
_entry.id   AF-A0ABD2NGT5-F1
#
_cell.length_a   1.000
_cell.length_b   1.000
_cell.length_c   1.000
_cell.angle_alpha   90.00
_cell.angle_beta   90.00
_cell.angle_gamma   90.00
#
_symmetry.space_group_name_H-M   'P 1'
#
loop_
_entity.id
_entity.type
_entity.pdbx_description
1 polymer ?
#
loop_
_entity_poly.entity_id
_entity_poly.type
_entity_poly.pdbx_seq_one_letter_code
_entity_poly.pdbx_strand_id
1 'polypeptide(L)'
;MSIHPKMLRKSIIIGIVVFVILAVGAITAFITHEECCKPNNCEIPPIHKNAPLYARFYPAEFVYPNHDHNLILEKGESITVGCPGSKLNIGVISIEVTCISGTLFSILGNNLDITSLYCENKVKSIARYTNKLCENDGQEIEVGFKFNNTQFLRQIRICFNVSSLNPLYSEHNLTRFIDNRDKPLRRPFLPPFKEASFYNLNTTRVYKLYNTRNQRETINQQLEISSPNSTEVIKDGFSFYLTRGHLSPNPDFVYISQQDATYYYFNTAPQWGIINSKSWIHLNWRIISFASKINKTFRIFTGTFGNLVLNKYSSHQLHLYYNPPSEKIPIPEVFWKVVYEEIDQLGVAFIGTNNPFLNKHNLKLLCNDISKSVKWIEFNNKNMTEGFIYACEVDDLRKTIKYIPQLHVNGILSK
;
A
#
# COMPACT_ATOMS: atom_id res chain seq x y z
N MET A 1 26.12 -49.99 72.29
CA MET A 1 26.34 -48.56 71.95
C MET A 1 25.01 -47.98 71.46
N SER A 2 24.30 -47.26 72.33
CA SER A 2 22.98 -46.69 72.08
C SER A 2 23.12 -45.33 71.39
N ILE A 3 22.69 -45.22 70.13
CA ILE A 3 22.63 -43.94 69.42
C ILE A 3 21.27 -43.29 69.74
N HIS A 4 21.32 -42.15 70.42
CA HIS A 4 20.13 -41.44 70.91
C HIS A 4 19.25 -40.89 69.77
N PRO A 5 17.91 -41.10 69.80
CA PRO A 5 16.98 -40.68 68.73
C PRO A 5 16.92 -39.17 68.48
N LYS A 6 17.36 -38.35 69.44
CA LYS A 6 17.35 -36.89 69.35
C LYS A 6 18.42 -36.31 68.41
N MET A 7 19.54 -37.01 68.19
CA MET A 7 20.60 -36.51 67.29
C MET A 7 20.24 -36.72 65.81
N LEU A 8 19.61 -37.86 65.46
CA LEU A 8 19.22 -38.14 64.08
C LEU A 8 18.20 -37.14 63.54
N ARG A 9 17.24 -36.71 64.37
CA ARG A 9 16.19 -35.74 63.99
C ARG A 9 16.75 -34.34 63.73
N LYS A 10 17.75 -33.89 64.50
CA LYS A 10 18.40 -32.58 64.28
C LYS A 10 19.21 -32.57 62.99
N SER A 11 19.96 -33.64 62.70
CA SER A 11 20.74 -33.74 61.46
C SER A 11 19.87 -33.77 60.20
N ILE A 12 18.72 -34.44 60.25
CA ILE A 12 17.76 -34.48 59.12
C ILE A 12 17.12 -33.10 58.90
N ILE A 13 16.71 -32.40 59.97
CA ILE A 13 16.12 -31.06 59.85
C ILE A 13 17.15 -30.06 59.30
N ILE A 14 18.40 -30.10 59.77
CA ILE A 14 19.47 -29.24 59.25
C ILE A 14 19.76 -29.56 57.77
N GLY A 15 19.78 -30.84 57.39
CA GLY A 15 19.94 -31.26 55.99
C GLY A 15 18.82 -30.75 55.09
N ILE A 16 17.56 -30.82 55.53
CA ILE A 16 16.40 -30.32 54.77
C ILE A 16 16.45 -28.79 54.64
N VAL A 17 16.78 -28.06 55.71
CA VAL A 17 16.87 -26.60 55.68
C VAL A 17 18.00 -26.13 54.75
N VAL A 18 19.17 -26.78 54.80
CA VAL A 18 20.29 -26.48 53.88
C VAL A 18 19.91 -26.78 52.42
N PHE A 19 19.22 -27.89 52.17
CA PHE A 19 18.76 -28.25 50.82
C PHE A 19 17.71 -27.27 50.28
N VAL A 20 16.78 -26.80 51.12
CA VAL A 20 15.79 -25.79 50.74
C VAL A 20 16.44 -24.43 50.48
N ILE A 21 17.42 -24.01 51.28
CA ILE A 21 18.15 -22.75 51.05
C ILE A 21 18.97 -22.82 49.75
N LEU A 22 19.64 -23.95 49.48
CA LEU A 22 20.38 -24.15 48.23
C LEU A 22 19.44 -24.22 47.02
N ALA A 23 18.28 -24.87 47.14
CA ALA A 23 17.29 -24.95 46.09
C ALA A 23 16.64 -23.59 45.81
N VAL A 24 16.27 -22.83 46.85
CA VAL A 24 15.75 -21.45 46.70
C VAL A 24 16.82 -20.54 46.12
N GLY A 25 18.07 -20.64 46.57
CA GLY A 25 19.21 -19.92 46.01
C GLY A 25 19.45 -20.22 44.54
N ALA A 26 19.41 -21.50 44.15
CA ALA A 26 19.54 -21.94 42.77
C ALA A 26 18.35 -21.50 41.90
N ILE A 27 17.13 -21.52 42.43
CA ILE A 27 15.92 -21.03 41.74
C ILE A 27 15.98 -19.51 41.58
N THR A 28 16.38 -18.75 42.61
CA THR A 28 16.57 -17.30 42.49
C THR A 28 17.70 -16.94 41.52
N ALA A 29 18.78 -17.73 41.50
CA ALA A 29 19.88 -17.56 40.55
C ALA A 29 19.45 -17.93 39.12
N PHE A 30 18.60 -18.95 38.93
CA PHE A 30 18.01 -19.30 37.63
C PHE A 30 17.04 -18.23 37.13
N ILE A 31 16.17 -17.71 38.01
CA ILE A 31 15.21 -16.64 37.67
C ILE A 31 15.95 -15.33 37.35
N THR A 32 17.03 -14.99 38.06
CA THR A 32 17.84 -13.80 37.75
C THR A 32 18.72 -13.99 36.50
N HIS A 33 19.07 -15.22 36.13
CA HIS A 33 19.81 -15.50 34.89
C HIS A 33 18.92 -15.43 33.65
N GLU A 34 17.63 -15.73 33.77
CA GLU A 34 16.64 -15.68 32.67
C GLU A 34 16.23 -14.24 32.31
N GLU A 35 16.33 -13.29 33.24
CA GLU A 35 16.14 -11.85 32.96
C GLU A 35 17.40 -11.17 32.39
N CYS A 36 18.58 -11.79 32.46
CA CYS A 36 19.85 -11.19 32.02
C CYS A 36 20.18 -11.42 30.53
N CYS A 37 19.44 -12.30 29.85
CA CYS A 37 19.80 -12.79 28.51
C CYS A 37 18.72 -12.57 27.44
N LYS A 38 17.74 -11.70 27.66
CA LYS A 38 17.04 -11.12 26.50
C LYS A 38 17.99 -10.13 25.85
N PRO A 39 18.25 -10.21 24.52
CA PRO A 39 18.94 -9.12 23.86
C PRO A 39 18.17 -7.83 24.17
N ASN A 40 18.88 -6.84 24.70
CA ASN A 40 18.36 -5.51 25.01
C ASN A 40 18.02 -4.79 23.71
N ASN A 41 17.00 -5.28 23.02
CA ASN A 41 16.48 -4.72 21.79
C ASN A 41 15.91 -3.33 22.07
N CYS A 42 15.87 -2.52 21.02
CA CYS A 42 15.21 -1.25 21.09
C CYS A 42 13.78 -1.33 20.60
N GLU A 43 12.93 -0.50 21.20
CA GLU A 43 11.54 -0.32 20.82
C GLU A 43 11.32 1.15 20.48
N ILE A 44 10.73 1.42 19.31
CA ILE A 44 10.27 2.75 18.96
C ILE A 44 8.75 2.75 19.06
N PRO A 45 8.17 3.45 20.05
CA PRO A 45 6.73 3.49 20.23
C PRO A 45 6.05 4.32 19.13
N PRO A 46 4.74 4.13 18.90
CA PRO A 46 4.00 4.91 17.91
C PRO A 46 4.05 6.42 18.21
N ILE A 47 4.51 7.22 17.24
CA ILE A 47 4.44 8.68 17.30
C ILE A 47 3.26 9.14 16.44
N HIS A 48 2.24 9.73 17.05
CA HIS A 48 0.98 9.99 16.33
C HIS A 48 0.92 11.33 15.56
N LYS A 49 1.81 12.29 15.87
CA LYS A 49 1.82 13.61 15.20
C LYS A 49 3.20 13.94 14.66
N ASN A 50 3.26 14.29 13.38
CA ASN A 50 4.50 14.60 12.66
C ASN A 50 5.59 13.53 12.88
N ALA A 51 5.17 12.26 12.81
CA ALA A 51 6.06 11.12 12.97
C ALA A 51 7.17 11.16 11.90
N PRO A 52 8.43 10.94 12.29
CA PRO A 52 9.49 10.62 11.36
C PRO A 52 9.20 9.34 10.58
N LEU A 53 9.86 9.21 9.42
CA LEU A 53 10.01 7.94 8.74
C LEU A 53 11.27 7.23 9.20
N TYR A 54 11.20 5.90 9.26
CA TYR A 54 12.31 5.02 9.59
C TYR A 54 12.71 4.24 8.35
N ALA A 55 14.00 4.25 8.01
CA ALA A 55 14.52 3.68 6.78
C ALA A 55 15.85 2.94 6.99
N ARG A 56 16.06 1.88 6.21
CA ARG A 56 17.39 1.34 5.90
C ARG A 56 17.73 1.74 4.47
N PHE A 57 19.02 1.91 4.14
CA PHE A 57 19.47 2.26 2.79
C PHE A 57 20.33 1.18 2.12
N TYR A 58 20.59 0.06 2.81
CA TYR A 58 21.34 -1.07 2.30
C TYR A 58 20.70 -2.40 2.77
N PRO A 59 19.58 -2.84 2.14
CA PRO A 59 18.89 -2.22 1.01
C PRO A 59 17.99 -1.03 1.40
N ALA A 60 17.54 -0.26 0.41
CA ALA A 60 16.62 0.86 0.60
C ALA A 60 15.19 0.37 0.91
N GLU A 61 14.79 0.43 2.18
CA GLU A 61 13.49 -0.06 2.65
C GLU A 61 12.94 0.78 3.81
N PHE A 62 11.61 0.79 3.92
CA PHE A 62 10.93 1.32 5.11
C PHE A 62 11.06 0.31 6.23
N VAL A 63 11.35 0.79 7.44
CA VAL A 63 11.24 -0.03 8.64
C VAL A 63 9.82 0.08 9.16
N TYR A 64 9.17 -1.05 9.42
CA TYR A 64 7.76 -1.12 9.84
C TYR A 64 7.64 -1.65 11.27
N PRO A 65 6.60 -1.26 12.02
CA PRO A 65 6.30 -1.86 13.31
C PRO A 65 5.90 -3.34 13.16
N ASN A 66 6.17 -4.12 14.21
CA ASN A 66 5.68 -5.48 14.35
C ASN A 66 4.17 -5.50 14.66
N HIS A 67 3.59 -6.69 14.83
CA HIS A 67 2.16 -6.89 15.16
C HIS A 67 1.71 -6.33 16.52
N ASP A 68 2.64 -5.91 17.38
CA ASP A 68 2.37 -5.25 18.67
C ASP A 68 2.47 -3.72 18.57
N HIS A 69 2.48 -3.17 17.36
CA HIS A 69 2.65 -1.74 17.05
C HIS A 69 4.01 -1.13 17.45
N ASN A 70 4.99 -1.96 17.83
CA ASN A 70 6.33 -1.50 18.17
C ASN A 70 7.30 -1.78 17.01
N LEU A 71 8.14 -0.80 16.69
CA LEU A 71 9.29 -1.06 15.82
C LEU A 71 10.43 -1.61 16.69
N ILE A 72 10.79 -2.87 16.46
CA ILE A 72 11.84 -3.57 17.23
C ILE A 72 13.12 -3.58 16.42
N LEU A 73 14.24 -3.18 17.06
CA LEU A 73 15.59 -3.19 16.49
C LEU A 73 16.50 -4.00 17.38
N GLU A 74 17.39 -4.78 16.77
CA GLU A 74 18.40 -5.52 17.53
C GLU A 74 19.44 -4.57 18.12
N LYS A 75 20.02 -4.93 19.28
CA LYS A 75 21.08 -4.13 19.89
C LYS A 75 22.24 -3.94 18.92
N GLY A 76 22.68 -2.69 18.73
CA GLY A 76 23.74 -2.33 17.78
C GLY A 76 23.26 -2.13 16.34
N GLU A 77 21.99 -2.40 16.03
CA GLU A 77 21.42 -2.13 14.72
C GLU A 77 21.23 -0.63 14.49
N SER A 78 21.55 -0.15 13.28
CA SER A 78 21.40 1.25 12.87
C SER A 78 20.30 1.44 11.84
N ILE A 79 19.51 2.50 12.01
CA ILE A 79 18.50 2.94 11.03
C ILE A 79 18.59 4.45 10.81
N THR A 80 18.07 4.91 9.68
CA THR A 80 17.91 6.34 9.42
C THR A 80 16.52 6.80 9.86
N VAL A 81 16.48 7.81 10.73
CA VAL A 81 15.26 8.55 11.11
C VAL A 81 15.23 9.82 10.30
N GLY A 82 14.10 10.14 9.65
CA GLY A 82 14.04 11.36 8.85
C GLY A 82 12.67 11.93 8.61
N CYS A 83 12.68 13.22 8.28
CA CYS A 83 11.54 14.04 7.94
C CYS A 83 11.64 14.61 6.51
N PRO A 84 11.69 13.77 5.45
CA PRO A 84 11.75 14.24 4.06
C PRO A 84 10.74 15.34 3.72
N GLY A 85 11.23 16.42 3.07
CA GLY A 85 10.43 17.62 2.78
C GLY A 85 10.09 18.50 4.00
N SER A 86 10.68 18.20 5.15
CA SER A 86 10.68 18.97 6.40
C SER A 86 12.04 18.80 7.10
N LYS A 87 12.09 18.96 8.43
CA LYS A 87 13.25 18.77 9.29
C LYS A 87 12.83 18.07 10.57
N LEU A 88 13.76 17.34 11.15
CA LEU A 88 13.72 16.95 12.55
C LEU A 88 13.86 18.20 13.43
N ASN A 89 13.38 18.13 14.66
CA ASN A 89 13.52 19.17 15.69
C ASN A 89 14.98 19.57 16.03
N ILE A 90 15.95 18.86 15.48
CA ILE A 90 17.39 19.13 15.57
C ILE A 90 17.95 19.84 14.31
N GLY A 91 17.08 20.31 13.41
CA GLY A 91 17.44 21.16 12.27
C GLY A 91 17.94 20.43 11.01
N VAL A 92 18.09 19.12 11.04
CA VAL A 92 18.49 18.27 9.89
C VAL A 92 17.31 17.51 9.30
N ILE A 93 17.39 17.12 8.01
CA ILE A 93 16.32 16.33 7.36
C ILE A 93 16.26 14.91 7.93
N SER A 94 17.42 14.29 8.13
CA SER A 94 17.53 12.93 8.62
C SER A 94 18.83 12.73 9.39
N ILE A 95 18.84 11.69 10.21
CA ILE A 95 19.97 11.28 11.04
C ILE A 95 19.99 9.76 11.17
N GLU A 96 21.18 9.18 11.22
CA GLU A 96 21.36 7.77 11.60
C GLU A 96 21.34 7.64 13.13
N VAL A 97 20.61 6.65 13.62
CA VAL A 97 20.52 6.29 15.04
C VAL A 97 20.87 4.83 15.22
N THR A 98 21.55 4.49 16.31
CA THR A 98 21.96 3.10 16.60
C THR A 98 21.36 2.61 17.90
N CYS A 99 20.76 1.42 17.87
CA CYS A 99 20.09 0.84 19.02
C CYS A 99 21.05 0.52 20.17
N ILE A 100 20.72 0.97 21.39
CA ILE A 100 21.45 0.63 22.62
C ILE A 100 20.64 -0.35 23.48
N SER A 101 19.43 0.05 23.91
CA SER A 101 18.50 -0.73 24.73
C SER A 101 17.18 0.02 24.95
N GLY A 102 16.03 -0.65 24.82
CA GLY A 102 14.72 -0.04 25.08
C GLY A 102 14.46 1.16 24.16
N THR A 103 14.15 2.33 24.70
CA THR A 103 13.99 3.56 23.89
C THR A 103 15.29 4.34 23.68
N LEU A 104 16.42 3.88 24.22
CA LEU A 104 17.72 4.58 24.13
C LEU A 104 18.49 4.22 22.87
N PHE A 105 18.91 5.26 22.15
CA PHE A 105 19.70 5.18 20.92
C PHE A 105 20.93 6.08 21.00
N SER A 106 21.99 5.69 20.30
CA SER A 106 23.12 6.57 20.03
C SER A 106 22.75 7.53 18.90
N ILE A 107 22.68 8.82 19.23
CA ILE A 107 22.29 9.92 18.33
C ILE A 107 23.35 11.02 18.46
N LEU A 108 24.08 11.31 17.38
CA LEU A 108 25.22 12.25 17.39
C LEU A 108 26.25 11.97 18.50
N GLY A 109 26.50 10.69 18.81
CA GLY A 109 27.43 10.28 19.87
C GLY A 109 26.89 10.39 21.30
N ASN A 110 25.62 10.80 21.49
CA ASN A 110 24.97 10.85 22.80
C ASN A 110 23.91 9.74 22.92
N ASN A 111 23.65 9.29 24.15
CA ASN A 111 22.59 8.31 24.43
C ASN A 111 21.30 9.07 24.70
N LEU A 112 20.38 9.07 23.74
CA LEU A 112 19.13 9.83 23.81
C LEU A 112 17.93 8.90 23.59
N ASP A 113 16.81 9.27 24.20
CA ASP A 113 15.54 8.61 23.92
C ASP A 113 15.09 8.91 22.48
N ILE A 114 14.74 7.89 21.71
CA ILE A 114 14.27 8.02 20.34
C ILE A 114 13.00 8.87 20.22
N THR A 115 12.16 8.91 21.26
CA THR A 115 10.93 9.72 21.25
C THR A 115 11.22 11.22 21.29
N SER A 116 12.47 11.62 21.54
CA SER A 116 12.90 13.01 21.44
C SER A 116 12.99 13.52 19.99
N LEU A 117 13.05 12.63 19.00
CA LEU A 117 13.08 12.97 17.58
C LEU A 117 11.67 13.04 17.00
N TYR A 118 11.30 14.20 16.47
CA TYR A 118 10.03 14.41 15.77
C TYR A 118 10.18 15.37 14.59
N CYS A 119 9.27 15.31 13.63
CA CYS A 119 9.27 16.25 12.52
C CYS A 119 8.62 17.58 12.91
N GLU A 120 9.23 18.69 12.49
CA GLU A 120 8.65 20.02 12.66
C GLU A 120 7.33 20.15 11.90
N ASN A 121 7.25 19.54 10.71
CA ASN A 121 6.05 19.48 9.88
C ASN A 121 5.82 18.06 9.33
N LYS A 122 4.65 17.84 8.72
CA LYS A 122 4.36 16.58 8.02
C LYS A 122 5.44 16.28 6.97
N VAL A 123 5.88 15.02 6.95
CA VAL A 123 6.73 14.46 5.89
C VAL A 123 6.04 14.60 4.55
N LYS A 124 6.79 14.97 3.50
CA LYS A 124 6.27 15.16 2.14
C LYS A 124 6.99 14.23 1.18
N SER A 125 6.21 13.49 0.41
CA SER A 125 6.71 12.76 -0.75
C SER A 125 6.99 13.70 -1.93
N ILE A 126 7.86 13.24 -2.81
CA ILE A 126 8.08 13.81 -4.14
C ILE A 126 7.81 12.74 -5.20
N ALA A 127 7.57 13.19 -6.43
CA ALA A 127 7.44 12.35 -7.60
C ALA A 127 8.42 12.84 -8.67
N ARG A 128 9.10 11.92 -9.36
CA ARG A 128 10.05 12.24 -10.43
C ARG A 128 10.10 11.13 -11.48
N TYR A 129 10.47 11.50 -12.71
CA TYR A 129 10.87 10.51 -13.71
C TYR A 129 12.17 9.83 -13.27
N THR A 130 12.29 8.53 -13.51
CA THR A 130 13.54 7.79 -13.29
C THR A 130 14.45 7.81 -14.52
N ASN A 131 13.99 8.42 -15.62
CA ASN A 131 14.58 8.39 -16.97
C ASN A 131 14.67 6.98 -17.57
N LYS A 132 13.95 6.00 -17.00
CA LYS A 132 13.78 4.67 -17.59
C LYS A 132 12.47 4.60 -18.35
N LEU A 133 12.47 3.76 -19.38
CA LEU A 133 11.25 3.30 -19.99
C LEU A 133 10.72 2.08 -19.22
N CYS A 134 9.42 1.89 -19.33
CA CYS A 134 8.71 0.69 -18.92
C CYS A 134 7.91 0.16 -20.12
N GLU A 135 7.06 -0.83 -19.89
CA GLU A 135 6.29 -1.52 -20.92
C GLU A 135 5.50 -0.56 -21.82
N ASN A 136 5.34 -0.93 -23.10
CA ASN A 136 4.67 -0.12 -24.14
C ASN A 136 5.20 1.32 -24.25
N ASP A 137 6.52 1.48 -24.21
CA ASP A 137 7.23 2.76 -24.29
C ASP A 137 6.76 3.79 -23.23
N GLY A 138 6.20 3.29 -22.14
CA GLY A 138 5.81 4.12 -21.00
C GLY A 138 7.05 4.73 -20.35
N GLN A 139 6.87 5.90 -19.72
CA GLN A 139 7.90 6.50 -18.88
C GLN A 139 7.69 6.09 -17.43
N GLU A 140 8.78 5.70 -16.77
CA GLU A 140 8.75 5.31 -15.38
C GLU A 140 8.78 6.55 -14.46
N ILE A 141 7.77 6.64 -13.61
CA ILE A 141 7.67 7.62 -12.53
C ILE A 141 7.87 6.88 -11.21
N GLU A 142 8.64 7.47 -10.30
CA GLU A 142 8.71 7.00 -8.92
C GLU A 142 8.18 8.05 -7.95
N VAL A 143 7.43 7.58 -6.96
CA VAL A 143 6.97 8.37 -5.81
C VAL A 143 7.65 7.82 -4.56
N GLY A 144 8.17 8.71 -3.74
CA GLY A 144 8.89 8.33 -2.55
C GLY A 144 9.40 9.52 -1.76
N PHE A 145 10.37 9.26 -0.89
CA PHE A 145 10.86 10.24 0.07
C PHE A 145 12.35 10.47 -0.11
N LYS A 146 12.72 11.74 -0.31
CA LYS A 146 14.12 12.16 -0.47
C LYS A 146 14.71 12.52 0.90
N PHE A 147 15.61 11.66 1.42
CA PHE A 147 16.30 11.91 2.68
C PHE A 147 17.51 12.83 2.47
N ASN A 148 18.23 12.66 1.35
CA ASN A 148 19.27 13.58 0.89
C ASN A 148 19.46 13.42 -0.63
N ASN A 149 20.59 13.88 -1.18
CA ASN A 149 20.84 13.84 -2.63
C ASN A 149 21.08 12.44 -3.20
N THR A 150 21.52 11.48 -2.39
CA THR A 150 21.82 10.11 -2.83
C THR A 150 20.81 9.09 -2.28
N GLN A 151 20.17 9.38 -1.16
CA GLN A 151 19.21 8.51 -0.49
C GLN A 151 17.77 8.90 -0.83
N PHE A 152 17.13 8.05 -1.63
CA PHE A 152 15.72 8.14 -2.00
C PHE A 152 15.02 6.83 -1.68
N LEU A 153 13.96 6.91 -0.88
CA LEU A 153 13.17 5.76 -0.49
C LEU A 153 11.91 5.69 -1.35
N ARG A 154 11.97 4.87 -2.41
CA ARG A 154 10.86 4.66 -3.34
C ARG A 154 9.73 3.89 -2.67
N GLN A 155 8.51 4.39 -2.82
CA GLN A 155 7.29 3.76 -2.32
C GLN A 155 6.44 3.17 -3.45
N ILE A 156 6.23 3.95 -4.52
CA ILE A 156 5.37 3.58 -5.65
C ILE A 156 6.18 3.79 -6.93
N ARG A 157 6.10 2.83 -7.84
CA ARG A 157 6.57 2.96 -9.21
C ARG A 157 5.35 2.99 -10.13
N ILE A 158 5.35 3.83 -11.15
CA ILE A 158 4.25 3.96 -12.11
C ILE A 158 4.83 3.88 -13.50
N CYS A 159 4.25 3.01 -14.34
CA CYS A 159 4.49 3.02 -15.77
C CYS A 159 3.45 3.93 -16.44
N PHE A 160 3.89 5.06 -17.00
CA PHE A 160 2.99 6.12 -17.46
C PHE A 160 3.13 6.39 -18.95
N ASN A 161 2.03 6.26 -19.70
CA ASN A 161 2.00 6.62 -21.11
C ASN A 161 1.76 8.13 -21.24
N VAL A 162 2.83 8.87 -21.54
CA VAL A 162 2.82 10.33 -21.64
C VAL A 162 1.97 10.87 -22.79
N SER A 163 1.80 10.08 -23.85
CA SER A 163 1.01 10.49 -25.02
C SER A 163 -0.48 10.50 -24.73
N SER A 164 -0.98 9.51 -23.99
CA SER A 164 -2.41 9.41 -23.60
C SER A 164 -2.70 9.97 -22.22
N LEU A 165 -1.66 10.33 -21.45
CA LEU A 165 -1.75 10.73 -20.03
C LEU A 165 -2.44 9.66 -19.17
N ASN A 166 -2.13 8.40 -19.45
CA ASN A 166 -2.69 7.22 -18.79
C ASN A 166 -1.62 6.44 -18.03
N PRO A 167 -1.82 6.08 -16.75
CA PRO A 167 -1.01 5.05 -16.12
C PRO A 167 -1.37 3.67 -16.68
N LEU A 168 -0.37 2.98 -17.23
CA LEU A 168 -0.50 1.59 -17.65
C LEU A 168 -0.63 0.68 -16.43
N TYR A 169 0.23 0.88 -15.44
CA TYR A 169 0.13 0.28 -14.12
C TYR A 169 0.94 1.05 -13.06
N SER A 170 0.61 0.83 -11.79
CA SER A 170 1.47 1.12 -10.64
C SER A 170 1.97 -0.18 -10.01
N GLU A 171 3.08 -0.09 -9.29
CA GLU A 171 3.72 -1.15 -8.53
C GLU A 171 4.06 -0.63 -7.13
N HIS A 172 3.73 -1.42 -6.10
CA HIS A 172 4.15 -1.19 -4.71
C HIS A 172 4.24 -2.50 -3.92
N ASN A 173 4.92 -2.45 -2.77
CA ASN A 173 4.95 -3.56 -1.82
C ASN A 173 3.85 -3.38 -0.77
N LEU A 174 2.98 -4.38 -0.64
CA LEU A 174 2.04 -4.52 0.46
C LEU A 174 2.70 -5.34 1.56
N THR A 175 3.13 -4.68 2.62
CA THR A 175 3.86 -5.32 3.73
C THR A 175 2.97 -6.26 4.54
N ARG A 176 3.55 -7.36 5.04
CA ARG A 176 2.90 -8.24 6.04
C ARG A 176 2.44 -7.52 7.31
N PHE A 177 3.02 -6.35 7.61
CA PHE A 177 2.70 -5.55 8.79
C PHE A 177 1.54 -4.56 8.57
N ILE A 178 0.76 -4.72 7.50
CA ILE A 178 -0.26 -3.74 7.09
C ILE A 178 -1.43 -3.59 8.07
N ASP A 179 -1.65 -4.56 8.98
CA ASP A 179 -2.63 -4.43 10.05
C ASP A 179 -2.24 -3.38 11.10
N ASN A 180 -0.95 -3.01 11.17
CA ASN A 180 -0.44 -1.94 12.03
C ASN A 180 -0.53 -0.55 11.38
N ARG A 181 -1.21 -0.42 10.24
CA ARG A 181 -1.33 0.87 9.56
C ARG A 181 -2.02 1.91 10.42
N ASP A 182 -1.55 3.14 10.28
CA ASP A 182 -2.25 4.29 10.82
C ASP A 182 -3.64 4.39 10.21
N LYS A 183 -4.61 4.80 11.03
CA LYS A 183 -5.98 5.03 10.56
C LYS A 183 -5.94 6.12 9.48
N PRO A 184 -6.42 5.85 8.25
CA PRO A 184 -6.39 6.85 7.21
C PRO A 184 -7.14 8.10 7.59
N LEU A 185 -6.62 9.24 7.15
CA LEU A 185 -7.33 10.51 7.24
C LEU A 185 -8.71 10.36 6.56
N ARG A 186 -9.71 11.01 7.13
CA ARG A 186 -11.06 11.06 6.57
C ARG A 186 -11.34 12.46 6.03
N ARG A 187 -12.30 12.58 5.10
CA ARG A 187 -12.76 13.89 4.63
C ARG A 187 -13.19 14.76 5.82
N PRO A 188 -12.87 16.07 5.85
CA PRO A 188 -12.22 16.87 4.80
C PRO A 188 -10.67 16.88 4.85
N PHE A 189 -10.03 16.08 5.72
CA PHE A 189 -8.59 16.14 5.99
C PHE A 189 -7.71 15.36 5.00
N LEU A 190 -8.29 14.78 3.95
CA LEU A 190 -7.51 14.10 2.90
C LEU A 190 -6.63 15.12 2.16
N PRO A 191 -5.39 14.75 1.77
CA PRO A 191 -4.57 15.62 0.97
C PRO A 191 -5.21 15.86 -0.42
N PRO A 192 -5.03 17.06 -1.01
CA PRO A 192 -5.45 17.31 -2.37
C PRO A 192 -4.61 16.50 -3.36
N PHE A 193 -5.22 16.07 -4.45
CA PHE A 193 -4.50 15.41 -5.54
C PHE A 193 -3.55 16.38 -6.24
N LYS A 194 -2.33 15.90 -6.50
CA LYS A 194 -1.27 16.66 -7.17
C LYS A 194 -1.14 16.22 -8.63
N GLU A 195 -1.07 17.19 -9.54
CA GLU A 195 -0.71 16.96 -10.95
C GLU A 195 0.81 16.80 -11.12
N ALA A 196 1.58 17.54 -10.32
CA ALA A 196 3.01 17.77 -10.51
C ALA A 196 3.32 18.18 -11.97
N SER A 197 4.47 17.81 -12.53
CA SER A 197 4.89 18.17 -13.89
C SER A 197 4.51 17.13 -14.95
N PHE A 198 3.62 16.18 -14.64
CA PHE A 198 3.33 15.02 -15.48
C PHE A 198 2.13 15.21 -16.43
N TYR A 199 1.35 16.28 -16.25
CA TYR A 199 0.19 16.58 -17.08
C TYR A 199 0.40 17.90 -17.84
N ASN A 200 0.25 17.84 -19.16
CA ASN A 200 0.44 18.96 -20.10
C ASN A 200 -0.87 19.26 -20.87
N LEU A 201 -1.96 19.47 -20.15
CA LEU A 201 -3.30 19.72 -20.72
C LEU A 201 -3.57 21.21 -21.02
N ASN A 202 -2.59 21.91 -21.62
CA ASN A 202 -2.66 23.35 -21.90
C ASN A 202 -3.13 24.16 -20.67
N THR A 203 -4.26 24.87 -20.77
CA THR A 203 -4.84 25.68 -19.70
C THR A 203 -5.78 24.90 -18.77
N THR A 204 -6.05 23.63 -19.07
CA THR A 204 -6.99 22.80 -18.32
C THR A 204 -6.28 22.02 -17.21
N ARG A 205 -6.78 22.17 -15.99
CA ARG A 205 -6.31 21.42 -14.82
C ARG A 205 -7.09 20.10 -14.70
N VAL A 206 -6.40 19.01 -14.42
CA VAL A 206 -6.95 17.65 -14.25
C VAL A 206 -8.06 17.63 -13.21
N TYR A 207 -7.94 18.39 -12.10
CA TYR A 207 -8.99 18.41 -11.08
C TYR A 207 -10.35 18.90 -11.62
N LYS A 208 -10.34 19.78 -12.62
CA LYS A 208 -11.57 20.30 -13.25
C LYS A 208 -12.26 19.21 -14.06
N LEU A 209 -11.52 18.29 -14.65
CA LEU A 209 -12.07 17.19 -15.44
C LEU A 209 -12.92 16.24 -14.58
N TYR A 210 -12.56 16.10 -13.30
CA TYR A 210 -13.31 15.30 -12.35
C TYR A 210 -14.50 16.02 -11.70
N ASN A 211 -14.79 17.27 -12.07
CA ASN A 211 -16.02 17.94 -11.64
C ASN A 211 -17.24 17.32 -12.36
N THR A 212 -18.27 16.92 -11.62
CA THR A 212 -19.44 16.23 -12.19
C THR A 212 -20.13 17.00 -13.32
N ARG A 213 -20.20 18.34 -13.25
CA ARG A 213 -20.75 19.16 -14.33
C ARG A 213 -19.91 19.06 -15.60
N ASN A 214 -18.60 19.24 -15.46
CA ASN A 214 -17.67 19.14 -16.60
C ASN A 214 -17.68 17.73 -17.20
N GLN A 215 -17.71 16.69 -16.36
CA GLN A 215 -17.85 15.31 -16.81
C GLN A 215 -19.14 15.12 -17.62
N ARG A 216 -20.26 15.68 -17.15
CA ARG A 216 -21.55 15.56 -17.83
C ARG A 216 -21.50 16.15 -19.23
N GLU A 217 -21.03 17.39 -19.35
CA GLU A 217 -20.86 18.06 -20.65
C GLU A 217 -19.94 17.25 -21.56
N THR A 218 -18.77 16.83 -21.04
CA THR A 218 -17.73 16.10 -21.79
C THR A 218 -18.20 14.73 -22.28
N ILE A 219 -18.88 13.95 -21.43
CA ILE A 219 -19.32 12.60 -21.76
C ILE A 219 -20.56 12.64 -22.67
N ASN A 220 -21.51 13.55 -22.41
CA ASN A 220 -22.68 13.69 -23.28
C ASN A 220 -22.28 14.11 -24.70
N GLN A 221 -21.28 14.98 -24.84
CA GLN A 221 -20.74 15.36 -26.15
C GLN A 221 -20.15 14.15 -26.91
N GLN A 222 -19.34 13.32 -26.25
CA GLN A 222 -18.75 12.11 -26.85
C GLN A 222 -19.78 11.03 -27.23
N LEU A 223 -20.91 11.02 -26.54
CA LEU A 223 -22.00 10.06 -26.75
C LEU A 223 -23.11 10.60 -27.67
N GLU A 224 -22.93 11.79 -28.24
CA GLU A 224 -23.91 12.45 -29.12
C GLU A 224 -25.30 12.63 -28.45
N ILE A 225 -25.32 12.76 -27.13
CA ILE A 225 -26.54 13.03 -26.37
C ILE A 225 -26.90 14.50 -26.56
N SER A 226 -28.10 14.77 -27.12
CA SER A 226 -28.49 16.11 -27.59
C SER A 226 -28.46 17.20 -26.52
N SER A 227 -28.63 16.84 -25.24
CA SER A 227 -28.57 17.78 -24.13
C SER A 227 -27.23 17.66 -23.37
N PRO A 228 -26.39 18.71 -23.33
CA PRO A 228 -25.12 18.67 -22.60
C PRO A 228 -25.32 18.51 -21.09
N ASN A 229 -26.50 18.89 -20.57
CA ASN A 229 -26.87 18.76 -19.16
C ASN A 229 -27.66 17.47 -18.86
N SER A 230 -27.77 16.53 -19.80
CA SER A 230 -28.46 15.25 -19.55
C SER A 230 -27.80 14.47 -18.41
N THR A 231 -28.63 13.91 -17.53
CA THR A 231 -28.19 13.09 -16.39
C THR A 231 -28.33 11.59 -16.66
N GLU A 232 -28.53 11.16 -17.91
CA GLU A 232 -28.69 9.73 -18.25
C GLU A 232 -27.49 8.88 -17.85
N VAL A 233 -26.28 9.39 -18.12
CA VAL A 233 -25.01 8.69 -17.90
C VAL A 233 -24.33 9.20 -16.63
N ILE A 234 -24.12 10.53 -16.51
CA ILE A 234 -23.55 11.17 -15.33
C ILE A 234 -24.67 11.69 -14.42
N LYS A 235 -25.00 10.92 -13.37
CA LYS A 235 -26.15 11.17 -12.48
C LYS A 235 -25.77 11.95 -11.23
N ASP A 236 -26.69 12.76 -10.74
CA ASP A 236 -26.59 13.40 -9.42
C ASP A 236 -26.83 12.38 -8.30
N GLY A 237 -26.07 12.45 -7.21
CA GLY A 237 -26.37 11.70 -5.96
C GLY A 237 -26.14 10.18 -5.93
N PHE A 238 -25.91 9.50 -7.07
CA PHE A 238 -25.87 8.02 -7.13
C PHE A 238 -24.49 7.39 -7.40
N SER A 239 -23.38 8.13 -7.26
CA SER A 239 -22.02 7.65 -7.61
C SER A 239 -21.85 7.19 -9.08
N PHE A 240 -22.81 7.50 -9.96
CA PHE A 240 -22.69 7.39 -11.42
C PHE A 240 -21.96 8.62 -11.98
N TYR A 241 -20.72 8.79 -11.54
CA TYR A 241 -19.76 9.75 -12.06
C TYR A 241 -18.36 9.15 -11.89
N LEU A 242 -17.40 9.63 -12.67
CA LEU A 242 -16.03 9.15 -12.61
C LEU A 242 -15.32 9.76 -11.41
N THR A 243 -14.61 8.88 -10.70
CA THR A 243 -13.77 9.18 -9.56
C THR A 243 -12.32 8.91 -9.92
N ARG A 244 -11.41 9.42 -9.09
CA ARG A 244 -9.97 9.12 -9.17
C ARG A 244 -9.73 7.74 -8.55
N GLY A 245 -9.87 6.68 -9.34
CA GLY A 245 -9.63 5.31 -8.89
C GLY A 245 -8.15 5.08 -8.68
N HIS A 246 -7.72 4.93 -7.43
CA HIS A 246 -6.31 4.72 -7.10
C HIS A 246 -5.80 3.37 -7.61
N LEU A 247 -4.58 3.37 -8.15
CA LEU A 247 -3.86 2.15 -8.53
C LEU A 247 -3.09 1.58 -7.32
N SER A 248 -2.27 2.41 -6.67
CA SER A 248 -1.69 2.13 -5.34
C SER A 248 -2.46 2.91 -4.28
N PRO A 249 -3.48 2.31 -3.63
CA PRO A 249 -4.39 3.03 -2.75
C PRO A 249 -3.78 3.27 -1.37
N ASN A 250 -4.25 4.31 -0.69
CA ASN A 250 -3.74 4.67 0.63
C ASN A 250 -3.82 3.58 1.71
N PRO A 251 -4.81 2.66 1.76
CA PRO A 251 -4.85 1.66 2.82
C PRO A 251 -3.80 0.56 2.67
N ASP A 252 -3.06 0.52 1.55
CA ASP A 252 -1.96 -0.43 1.30
C ASP A 252 -0.64 0.03 1.96
N PHE A 253 -0.64 1.15 2.69
CA PHE A 253 0.55 1.71 3.34
C PHE A 253 0.36 1.95 4.83
N VAL A 254 1.43 1.70 5.60
CA VAL A 254 1.42 1.74 7.07
C VAL A 254 1.36 3.17 7.59
N TYR A 255 2.31 4.02 7.20
CA TYR A 255 2.45 5.36 7.78
C TYR A 255 1.56 6.40 7.08
N ILE A 256 0.99 7.35 7.82
CA ILE A 256 0.21 8.47 7.23
C ILE A 256 0.96 9.19 6.11
N SER A 257 2.27 9.39 6.24
CA SER A 257 3.09 10.02 5.18
C SER A 257 3.11 9.20 3.88
N GLN A 258 3.13 7.86 3.99
CA GLN A 258 3.02 6.95 2.85
C GLN A 258 1.60 6.97 2.26
N GLN A 259 0.58 7.05 3.10
CA GLN A 259 -0.82 7.18 2.68
C GLN A 259 -1.06 8.50 1.93
N ASP A 260 -0.51 9.61 2.42
CA ASP A 260 -0.59 10.92 1.77
C ASP A 260 0.15 10.93 0.41
N ALA A 261 1.18 10.10 0.27
CA ALA A 261 1.96 9.97 -0.96
C ALA A 261 1.19 9.32 -2.12
N THR A 262 0.01 8.73 -1.89
CA THR A 262 -0.79 8.11 -2.97
C THR A 262 -1.58 9.13 -3.80
N TYR A 263 -1.71 10.37 -3.33
CA TYR A 263 -2.59 11.40 -3.90
C TYR A 263 -1.94 12.17 -5.06
N TYR A 264 -1.54 11.44 -6.10
CA TYR A 264 -1.11 11.97 -7.38
C TYR A 264 -2.06 11.51 -8.49
N TYR A 265 -2.39 12.40 -9.43
CA TYR A 265 -3.31 12.04 -10.53
C TYR A 265 -2.79 10.88 -11.39
N PHE A 266 -1.47 10.79 -11.60
CA PHE A 266 -0.87 9.68 -12.37
C PHE A 266 -0.89 8.34 -11.62
N ASN A 267 -1.20 8.32 -10.31
CA ASN A 267 -1.46 7.09 -9.55
C ASN A 267 -2.97 6.74 -9.56
N THR A 268 -3.73 7.31 -10.50
CA THR A 268 -5.17 7.07 -10.63
C THR A 268 -5.60 6.97 -12.08
N ALA A 269 -6.73 6.31 -12.30
CA ALA A 269 -7.44 6.37 -13.57
C ALA A 269 -8.94 6.66 -13.35
N PRO A 270 -9.67 7.14 -14.37
CA PRO A 270 -11.11 7.39 -14.26
C PRO A 270 -11.87 6.10 -13.95
N GLN A 271 -12.44 6.00 -12.74
CA GLN A 271 -13.21 4.83 -12.31
C GLN A 271 -14.61 5.24 -11.92
N TRP A 272 -15.63 4.53 -12.40
CA TRP A 272 -17.01 4.80 -11.99
C TRP A 272 -17.15 4.68 -10.47
N GLY A 273 -17.68 5.72 -9.83
CA GLY A 273 -17.73 5.83 -8.37
C GLY A 273 -18.46 4.67 -7.71
N ILE A 274 -19.55 4.19 -8.32
CA ILE A 274 -20.30 3.03 -7.85
C ILE A 274 -19.46 1.74 -7.86
N ILE A 275 -18.54 1.59 -8.81
CA ILE A 275 -17.64 0.42 -8.90
C ILE A 275 -16.48 0.55 -7.91
N ASN A 276 -15.85 1.73 -7.88
CA ASN A 276 -14.74 2.06 -6.99
C ASN A 276 -15.14 1.86 -5.51
N SER A 277 -16.35 2.30 -5.13
CA SER A 277 -16.86 2.24 -3.76
C SER A 277 -17.54 0.93 -3.36
N LYS A 278 -17.63 -0.06 -4.27
CA LYS A 278 -18.29 -1.35 -4.03
C LYS A 278 -17.33 -2.52 -4.29
N SER A 279 -17.44 -3.18 -5.44
CA SER A 279 -16.68 -4.41 -5.70
C SER A 279 -15.17 -4.19 -5.66
N TRP A 280 -14.68 -3.05 -6.16
CA TRP A 280 -13.24 -2.77 -6.19
C TRP A 280 -12.64 -2.55 -4.80
N ILE A 281 -13.29 -1.75 -3.95
CA ILE A 281 -12.82 -1.56 -2.58
C ILE A 281 -12.92 -2.83 -1.74
N HIS A 282 -13.93 -3.68 -1.97
CA HIS A 282 -14.02 -4.98 -1.31
C HIS A 282 -12.82 -5.88 -1.67
N LEU A 283 -12.44 -5.95 -2.95
CA LEU A 283 -11.24 -6.66 -3.38
C LEU A 283 -9.98 -6.15 -2.65
N ASN A 284 -9.78 -4.82 -2.59
CA ASN A 284 -8.63 -4.25 -1.91
C ASN A 284 -8.58 -4.63 -0.42
N TRP A 285 -9.70 -4.56 0.30
CA TRP A 285 -9.74 -4.96 1.71
C TRP A 285 -9.45 -6.45 1.92
N ARG A 286 -9.91 -7.33 1.01
CA ARG A 286 -9.61 -8.77 1.09
C ARG A 286 -8.12 -9.04 0.88
N ILE A 287 -7.46 -8.33 -0.03
CA ILE A 287 -6.01 -8.46 -0.26
C ILE A 287 -5.23 -8.03 0.98
N ILE A 288 -5.56 -6.88 1.57
CA ILE A 288 -4.93 -6.39 2.81
C ILE A 288 -5.10 -7.40 3.95
N SER A 289 -6.33 -7.85 4.19
CA SER A 289 -6.63 -8.82 5.24
C SER A 289 -5.90 -10.15 5.02
N PHE A 290 -5.78 -10.59 3.76
CA PHE A 290 -5.08 -11.81 3.42
C PHE A 290 -3.57 -11.70 3.68
N ALA A 291 -2.93 -10.61 3.23
CA ALA A 291 -1.50 -10.35 3.45
C ALA A 291 -1.11 -10.43 4.94
N SER A 292 -1.90 -9.77 5.79
CA SER A 292 -1.69 -9.82 7.24
C SER A 292 -1.95 -11.21 7.81
N LYS A 293 -3.07 -11.85 7.44
CA LYS A 293 -3.45 -13.16 7.96
C LYS A 293 -2.39 -14.23 7.70
N ILE A 294 -1.77 -14.23 6.52
CA ILE A 294 -0.72 -15.20 6.18
C ILE A 294 0.69 -14.69 6.48
N ASN A 295 0.80 -13.48 7.03
CA ASN A 295 2.04 -12.81 7.40
C ASN A 295 3.05 -12.73 6.24
N LYS A 296 2.58 -12.45 5.02
CA LYS A 296 3.41 -12.32 3.81
C LYS A 296 3.34 -10.93 3.19
N THR A 297 4.46 -10.53 2.59
CA THR A 297 4.56 -9.32 1.79
C THR A 297 4.24 -9.66 0.34
N PHE A 298 3.45 -8.82 -0.33
CA PHE A 298 3.14 -8.99 -1.74
C PHE A 298 3.66 -7.82 -2.57
N ARG A 299 4.18 -8.11 -3.76
CA ARG A 299 4.30 -7.13 -4.83
C ARG A 299 2.95 -7.00 -5.51
N ILE A 300 2.40 -5.81 -5.46
CA ILE A 300 1.10 -5.48 -6.03
C ILE A 300 1.33 -4.68 -7.31
N PHE A 301 0.75 -5.14 -8.40
CA PHE A 301 0.65 -4.37 -9.64
C PHE A 301 -0.81 -4.04 -9.87
N THR A 302 -1.15 -2.78 -10.11
CA THR A 302 -2.52 -2.39 -10.44
C THR A 302 -2.50 -1.54 -11.69
N GLY A 303 -3.32 -1.87 -12.69
CA GLY A 303 -3.34 -1.13 -13.94
C GLY A 303 -4.72 -1.04 -14.55
N THR A 304 -4.74 -0.45 -15.74
CA THR A 304 -5.94 -0.28 -16.56
C THR A 304 -5.79 -1.07 -17.84
N PHE A 305 -6.89 -1.41 -18.52
CA PHE A 305 -6.85 -1.97 -19.88
C PHE A 305 -8.14 -1.66 -20.66
N GLY A 306 -7.99 -1.50 -21.97
CA GLY A 306 -9.06 -1.11 -22.89
C GLY A 306 -9.54 0.34 -22.67
N ASN A 307 -10.38 0.81 -23.59
CA ASN A 307 -11.03 2.11 -23.49
C ASN A 307 -12.54 1.85 -23.55
N LEU A 308 -13.27 2.38 -22.56
CA LEU A 308 -14.70 2.14 -22.40
C LEU A 308 -15.48 2.70 -23.58
N VAL A 309 -16.33 1.87 -24.17
CA VAL A 309 -17.34 2.26 -25.16
C VAL A 309 -18.73 1.96 -24.60
N LEU A 310 -19.64 2.92 -24.71
CA LEU A 310 -21.04 2.73 -24.35
C LEU A 310 -21.87 2.54 -25.62
N ASN A 311 -21.82 1.32 -26.18
CA ASN A 311 -22.43 0.95 -27.48
C ASN A 311 -23.94 1.26 -27.61
N LYS A 312 -24.65 1.48 -26.50
CA LYS A 312 -26.05 1.96 -26.53
C LYS A 312 -26.17 3.33 -27.21
N TYR A 313 -25.13 4.16 -27.11
CA TYR A 313 -25.11 5.56 -27.53
C TYR A 313 -24.24 5.77 -28.77
N SER A 314 -22.95 5.43 -28.68
CA SER A 314 -22.01 5.57 -29.78
C SER A 314 -20.91 4.50 -29.72
N SER A 315 -20.17 4.33 -30.81
CA SER A 315 -18.97 3.49 -30.86
C SER A 315 -17.69 4.23 -30.43
N HIS A 316 -17.83 5.45 -29.88
CA HIS A 316 -16.71 6.29 -29.49
C HIS A 316 -16.08 5.81 -28.18
N GLN A 317 -14.75 5.85 -28.11
CA GLN A 317 -13.99 5.51 -26.90
C GLN A 317 -13.95 6.70 -25.96
N LEU A 318 -14.39 6.50 -24.72
CA LEU A 318 -14.56 7.61 -23.79
C LEU A 318 -13.24 8.08 -23.18
N HIS A 319 -13.07 9.40 -23.15
CA HIS A 319 -11.95 10.12 -22.53
C HIS A 319 -12.45 11.14 -21.52
N LEU A 320 -11.69 11.33 -20.45
CA LEU A 320 -12.00 12.34 -19.44
C LEU A 320 -11.58 13.75 -19.89
N TYR A 321 -10.56 13.86 -20.74
CA TYR A 321 -10.21 15.08 -21.47
C TYR A 321 -10.57 14.88 -22.95
N TYR A 322 -11.56 15.63 -23.42
CA TYR A 322 -12.05 15.58 -24.79
C TYR A 322 -12.06 17.00 -25.38
N ASN A 323 -11.10 17.27 -26.26
CA ASN A 323 -11.01 18.52 -27.01
C ASN A 323 -10.46 18.22 -28.41
N PRO A 324 -11.29 17.70 -29.33
CA PRO A 324 -10.86 17.24 -30.63
C PRO A 324 -9.95 18.26 -31.37
N PRO A 325 -8.85 17.80 -31.98
CA PRO A 325 -8.45 16.41 -32.17
C PRO A 325 -7.69 15.79 -30.98
N SER A 326 -7.60 16.48 -29.83
CA SER A 326 -6.85 16.01 -28.66
C SER A 326 -7.75 15.33 -27.63
N GLU A 327 -7.58 14.02 -27.47
CA GLU A 327 -8.25 13.20 -26.48
C GLU A 327 -7.21 12.57 -25.56
N LYS A 328 -7.40 12.72 -24.24
CA LYS A 328 -6.43 12.28 -23.22
C LYS A 328 -7.17 11.73 -21.99
N ILE A 329 -6.45 10.99 -21.15
CA ILE A 329 -6.97 10.37 -19.93
C ILE A 329 -8.15 9.46 -20.30
N PRO A 330 -7.88 8.34 -21.01
CA PRO A 330 -8.92 7.39 -21.39
C PRO A 330 -9.65 6.87 -20.16
N ILE A 331 -10.95 6.62 -20.32
CA ILE A 331 -11.75 5.95 -19.31
C ILE A 331 -11.61 4.45 -19.58
N PRO A 332 -10.92 3.69 -18.72
CA PRO A 332 -10.58 2.31 -19.05
C PRO A 332 -11.81 1.41 -19.02
N GLU A 333 -11.79 0.35 -19.83
CA GLU A 333 -12.84 -0.67 -19.82
C GLU A 333 -12.76 -1.55 -18.56
N VAL A 334 -11.54 -1.86 -18.12
CA VAL A 334 -11.29 -2.64 -16.90
C VAL A 334 -10.13 -2.06 -16.07
N PHE A 335 -10.18 -2.33 -14.78
CA PHE A 335 -9.01 -2.31 -13.91
C PHE A 335 -8.53 -3.75 -13.71
N TRP A 336 -7.21 -3.93 -13.62
CA TRP A 336 -6.62 -5.22 -13.27
C TRP A 336 -5.65 -5.06 -12.10
N LYS A 337 -5.46 -6.13 -11.33
CA LYS A 337 -4.53 -6.16 -10.20
C LYS A 337 -3.85 -7.52 -10.09
N VAL A 338 -2.53 -7.55 -10.09
CA VAL A 338 -1.75 -8.76 -9.79
C VAL A 338 -1.29 -8.69 -8.35
N VAL A 339 -1.52 -9.77 -7.60
CA VAL A 339 -0.96 -10.01 -6.27
C VAL A 339 0.09 -11.10 -6.42
N TYR A 340 1.35 -10.75 -6.17
CA TYR A 340 2.49 -11.65 -6.37
C TYR A 340 3.31 -11.77 -5.08
N GLU A 341 3.50 -13.01 -4.65
CA GLU A 341 4.34 -13.38 -3.52
C GLU A 341 5.68 -13.89 -4.05
N GLU A 342 6.76 -13.17 -3.80
CA GLU A 342 8.04 -13.38 -4.49
C GLU A 342 8.79 -14.64 -4.06
N ILE A 343 8.63 -15.08 -2.80
CA ILE A 343 9.44 -16.16 -2.22
C ILE A 343 9.03 -17.49 -2.85
N ASP A 344 7.75 -17.83 -2.78
CA ASP A 344 7.22 -19.06 -3.38
C ASP A 344 6.79 -18.86 -4.84
N GLN A 345 6.95 -17.64 -5.37
CA GLN A 345 6.60 -17.25 -6.74
C GLN A 345 5.14 -17.56 -7.07
N LEU A 346 4.25 -17.30 -6.11
CA LEU A 346 2.81 -17.51 -6.25
C LEU A 346 2.14 -16.22 -6.69
N GLY A 347 1.28 -16.30 -7.70
CA GLY A 347 0.63 -15.15 -8.29
C GLY A 347 -0.85 -15.37 -8.56
N VAL A 348 -1.64 -14.30 -8.49
CA VAL A 348 -3.02 -14.28 -8.99
C VAL A 348 -3.33 -12.90 -9.53
N ALA A 349 -4.04 -12.85 -10.65
CA ALA A 349 -4.54 -11.61 -11.22
C ALA A 349 -6.05 -11.48 -10.97
N PHE A 350 -6.52 -10.27 -10.72
CA PHE A 350 -7.92 -9.90 -10.61
C PHE A 350 -8.26 -8.88 -11.68
N ILE A 351 -9.45 -9.00 -12.25
CA ILE A 351 -9.96 -8.06 -13.25
C ILE A 351 -11.31 -7.56 -12.76
N GLY A 352 -11.49 -6.25 -12.77
CA GLY A 352 -12.74 -5.58 -12.45
C GLY A 352 -13.24 -4.74 -13.61
N THR A 353 -14.46 -5.00 -14.07
CA THR A 353 -15.09 -4.21 -15.14
C THR A 353 -15.34 -2.78 -14.65
N ASN A 354 -15.08 -1.77 -15.48
CA ASN A 354 -15.32 -0.36 -15.20
C ASN A 354 -16.49 0.18 -16.04
N ASN A 355 -17.62 -0.52 -16.00
CA ASN A 355 -18.84 -0.12 -16.72
C ASN A 355 -20.09 -0.45 -15.90
N PRO A 356 -20.74 0.54 -15.25
CA PRO A 356 -21.93 0.30 -14.43
C PRO A 356 -23.18 0.02 -15.27
N PHE A 357 -23.09 0.14 -16.60
CA PHE A 357 -24.16 -0.16 -17.56
C PHE A 357 -23.97 -1.53 -18.22
N LEU A 358 -22.96 -2.31 -17.81
CA LEU A 358 -22.65 -3.60 -18.39
C LEU A 358 -23.73 -4.64 -18.09
N ASN A 359 -24.23 -5.28 -19.14
CA ASN A 359 -25.06 -6.47 -19.03
C ASN A 359 -24.17 -7.72 -19.00
N LYS A 360 -24.53 -8.71 -18.18
CA LYS A 360 -23.85 -10.01 -18.10
C LYS A 360 -23.70 -10.71 -19.46
N HIS A 361 -24.67 -10.60 -20.36
CA HIS A 361 -24.58 -11.18 -21.71
C HIS A 361 -23.48 -10.56 -22.59
N ASN A 362 -23.07 -9.33 -22.27
CA ASN A 362 -22.04 -8.60 -23.01
C ASN A 362 -20.67 -8.67 -22.32
N LEU A 363 -20.55 -9.39 -21.20
CA LEU A 363 -19.30 -9.56 -20.48
C LEU A 363 -18.32 -10.38 -21.33
N LYS A 364 -17.15 -9.81 -21.61
CA LYS A 364 -16.03 -10.49 -22.25
C LYS A 364 -14.91 -10.68 -21.24
N LEU A 365 -14.57 -11.93 -20.96
CA LEU A 365 -13.46 -12.25 -20.08
C LEU A 365 -12.14 -12.13 -20.84
N LEU A 366 -11.11 -11.59 -20.19
CA LEU A 366 -9.78 -11.37 -20.77
C LEU A 366 -8.86 -12.60 -20.63
N CYS A 367 -9.32 -13.61 -19.89
CA CYS A 367 -8.61 -14.83 -19.52
C CYS A 367 -9.59 -15.84 -18.92
N ASN A 368 -9.13 -17.07 -18.70
CA ASN A 368 -9.94 -18.09 -18.05
C ASN A 368 -10.23 -17.71 -16.58
N ASP A 369 -11.52 -17.74 -16.20
CA ASP A 369 -11.95 -17.40 -14.84
C ASP A 369 -11.62 -18.53 -13.85
N ILE A 370 -10.64 -18.28 -12.99
CA ILE A 370 -10.21 -19.18 -11.92
C ILE A 370 -10.73 -18.74 -10.53
N SER A 371 -11.76 -17.89 -10.45
CA SER A 371 -12.28 -17.35 -9.18
C SER A 371 -12.62 -18.45 -8.17
N LYS A 372 -13.08 -19.62 -8.64
CA LYS A 372 -13.37 -20.78 -7.78
C LYS A 372 -12.13 -21.36 -7.07
N SER A 373 -10.93 -21.14 -7.62
CA SER A 373 -9.66 -21.63 -7.06
C SER A 373 -9.09 -20.70 -5.99
N VAL A 374 -9.49 -19.43 -5.96
CA VAL A 374 -9.01 -18.43 -5.01
C VAL A 374 -9.90 -18.43 -3.77
N LYS A 375 -9.49 -19.11 -2.70
CA LYS A 375 -10.37 -19.41 -1.54
C LYS A 375 -10.47 -18.28 -0.52
N TRP A 376 -9.53 -17.33 -0.54
CA TRP A 376 -9.49 -16.21 0.41
C TRP A 376 -10.31 -14.99 -0.06
N ILE A 377 -10.96 -15.06 -1.23
CA ILE A 377 -11.91 -14.03 -1.72
C ILE A 377 -13.28 -14.66 -1.95
N GLU A 378 -14.31 -13.97 -1.45
CA GLU A 378 -15.68 -14.19 -1.86
C GLU A 378 -16.04 -13.22 -2.99
N PHE A 379 -16.26 -13.75 -4.19
CA PHE A 379 -16.63 -12.96 -5.36
C PHE A 379 -18.15 -12.75 -5.39
N ASN A 380 -18.59 -11.54 -5.04
CA ASN A 380 -20.00 -11.16 -5.11
C ASN A 380 -20.31 -10.39 -6.40
N ASN A 381 -20.67 -11.13 -7.46
CA ASN A 381 -21.00 -10.59 -8.78
C ASN A 381 -22.52 -10.57 -9.05
N LYS A 382 -23.35 -10.48 -8.01
CA LYS A 382 -24.81 -10.46 -8.19
C LYS A 382 -25.30 -9.17 -8.86
N ASN A 383 -24.67 -8.03 -8.56
CA ASN A 383 -25.02 -6.73 -9.12
C ASN A 383 -23.93 -6.25 -10.09
N MET A 384 -24.17 -6.39 -11.40
CA MET A 384 -23.22 -5.95 -12.44
C MET A 384 -22.91 -4.45 -12.37
N THR A 385 -23.84 -3.64 -11.87
CA THR A 385 -23.69 -2.17 -11.70
C THR A 385 -22.53 -1.82 -10.77
N GLU A 386 -22.25 -2.68 -9.78
CA GLU A 386 -21.19 -2.49 -8.79
C GLU A 386 -19.82 -2.95 -9.31
N GLY A 387 -19.76 -3.47 -10.54
CA GLY A 387 -18.57 -4.00 -11.18
C GLY A 387 -18.42 -5.50 -10.96
N PHE A 388 -18.20 -6.22 -12.05
CA PHE A 388 -17.92 -7.65 -12.05
C PHE A 388 -16.42 -7.88 -11.81
N ILE A 389 -16.09 -8.66 -10.78
CA ILE A 389 -14.70 -9.04 -10.43
C ILE A 389 -14.49 -10.53 -10.68
N TYR A 390 -13.41 -10.90 -11.37
CA TYR A 390 -12.99 -12.29 -11.52
C TYR A 390 -11.48 -12.43 -11.39
N ALA A 391 -11.01 -13.67 -11.24
CA ALA A 391 -9.59 -13.98 -11.12
C ALA A 391 -9.06 -14.75 -12.32
N CYS A 392 -7.77 -14.57 -12.61
CA CYS A 392 -7.05 -15.24 -13.67
C CYS A 392 -5.66 -15.66 -13.19
N GLU A 393 -5.10 -16.66 -13.86
CA GLU A 393 -3.66 -16.88 -13.82
C GLU A 393 -2.93 -15.68 -14.42
N VAL A 394 -1.80 -15.30 -13.83
CA VAL A 394 -1.06 -14.10 -14.25
C VAL A 394 -0.57 -14.23 -15.70
N ASP A 395 -0.04 -15.39 -16.07
CA ASP A 395 0.44 -15.66 -17.42
C ASP A 395 -0.69 -15.66 -18.46
N ASP A 396 -1.87 -16.17 -18.10
CA ASP A 396 -3.03 -16.19 -18.99
C ASP A 396 -3.54 -14.77 -19.27
N LEU A 397 -3.68 -13.94 -18.22
CA LEU A 397 -4.05 -12.54 -18.41
C LEU A 397 -3.00 -11.77 -19.24
N ARG A 398 -1.71 -12.06 -19.05
CA ARG A 398 -0.61 -11.44 -19.81
C ARG A 398 -0.68 -11.76 -21.31
N LYS A 399 -1.37 -12.82 -21.73
CA LYS A 399 -1.62 -13.06 -23.17
C LYS A 399 -2.44 -11.95 -23.80
N THR A 400 -3.34 -11.33 -23.04
CA THR A 400 -4.20 -10.22 -23.49
C THR A 400 -3.58 -8.86 -23.15
N ILE A 401 -3.13 -8.67 -21.91
CA ILE A 401 -2.53 -7.40 -21.44
C ILE A 401 -1.01 -7.54 -21.46
N LYS A 402 -0.40 -7.24 -22.60
CA LYS A 402 1.05 -7.48 -22.83
C LYS A 402 1.99 -6.65 -21.94
N TYR A 403 1.50 -5.55 -21.37
CA TYR A 403 2.27 -4.67 -20.49
C TYR A 403 2.14 -5.00 -18.99
N ILE A 404 1.50 -6.13 -18.64
CA ILE A 404 1.71 -6.70 -17.30
C ILE A 404 3.17 -7.14 -17.21
N PRO A 405 3.92 -6.72 -16.18
CA PRO A 405 5.32 -7.09 -16.02
C PRO A 405 5.56 -8.60 -16.11
N GLN A 406 6.71 -8.99 -16.65
CA GLN A 406 7.11 -10.39 -16.69
C GLN A 406 7.49 -10.85 -15.28
N LEU A 407 6.68 -11.75 -14.73
CA LEU A 407 6.88 -12.37 -13.43
C LEU A 407 7.08 -13.87 -13.65
N HIS A 408 7.99 -14.48 -12.90
CA HIS A 408 8.11 -15.93 -12.87
C HIS A 408 7.08 -16.46 -11.87
N VAL A 409 6.07 -17.21 -12.33
CA VAL A 409 4.96 -17.67 -11.48
C VAL A 409 4.92 -19.19 -11.47
N ASN A 410 5.18 -19.81 -10.31
CA ASN A 410 5.19 -21.26 -10.12
C ASN A 410 3.81 -21.83 -9.77
N GLY A 411 2.86 -20.98 -9.37
CA GLY A 411 1.53 -21.42 -9.00
C GLY A 411 0.58 -20.29 -8.63
N ILE A 412 -0.68 -20.68 -8.42
CA ILE A 412 -1.75 -19.74 -8.05
C ILE A 412 -1.68 -19.44 -6.56
N LEU A 413 -1.69 -18.15 -6.20
CA LEU A 413 -1.86 -17.69 -4.82
C LEU A 413 -3.31 -17.93 -4.34
N SER A 414 -3.61 -19.18 -4.01
CA SER A 414 -4.98 -19.68 -3.82
C SER A 414 -5.45 -19.74 -2.36
N LYS A 415 -4.54 -19.78 -1.38
CA LYS A 415 -4.83 -20.01 0.03
C LYS A 415 -3.87 -19.32 0.98
#